data_AF-A0A1B1ZW23-F1
#
_entry.id   AF-A0A1B1ZW23-F1
#
_cell.length_a   1.000
_cell.length_b   1.000
_cell.length_c   1.000
_cell.angle_alpha   90.00
_cell.angle_beta   90.00
_cell.angle_gamma   90.00
#
_symmetry.space_group_name_H-M   'P 1'
#
loop_
_entity.id
_entity.type
_entity.pdbx_description
1 polymer ?
#
loop_
_entity_poly.entity_id
_entity_poly.type
_entity_poly.pdbx_seq_one_letter_code
_entity_poly.pdbx_strand_id
1 'polypeptide(L)'
;MWVLAVVAVGWLVALVLTGADPAGRLIAGAAALGLGLAAASGTRARPRLEAGPDGLTVRRLTWTRHAPWSRVDEVRVLHTRRLGRSSTLLELDLRDVDGGERLVILGRPELGADPDEVAEVLAGLRPAPR
;
A
#
# COMPACT_ATOMS: atom_id res chain seq x y z
N MET A 1 -4.49 -5.98 13.25
CA MET A 1 -4.56 -7.22 12.42
C MET A 1 -3.58 -8.30 12.85
N TRP A 2 -2.38 -7.99 13.38
CA TRP A 2 -1.45 -9.01 13.90
C TRP A 2 -2.02 -9.85 15.06
N VAL A 3 -2.90 -9.28 15.89
CA VAL A 3 -3.56 -9.99 16.99
C VAL A 3 -4.36 -11.20 16.51
N LEU A 4 -5.11 -11.09 15.40
CA LEU A 4 -5.86 -12.23 14.85
C LEU A 4 -4.95 -13.33 14.31
N ALA A 5 -3.82 -12.96 13.69
CA ALA A 5 -2.82 -13.92 13.24
C ALA A 5 -2.16 -14.65 14.42
N VAL A 6 -1.82 -13.93 15.49
CA VAL A 6 -1.26 -14.52 16.73
C VAL A 6 -2.27 -15.46 17.41
N VAL A 7 -3.54 -15.04 17.50
CA VAL A 7 -4.62 -15.88 18.08
C VAL A 7 -4.81 -17.17 17.28
N ALA A 8 -4.79 -17.09 15.94
CA ALA A 8 -4.96 -18.29 15.11
C ALA A 8 -3.74 -19.23 15.12
N VAL A 9 -2.52 -18.68 15.15
CA VAL A 9 -1.31 -19.48 15.35
C VAL A 9 -1.35 -20.16 16.72
N GLY A 10 -1.74 -19.44 17.77
CA GLY A 10 -1.92 -20.02 19.11
C GLY A 10 -2.96 -21.13 19.15
N TRP A 11 -4.09 -20.96 18.45
CA TRP A 11 -5.14 -21.96 18.33
C TRP A 11 -4.67 -23.22 17.58
N LEU A 12 -3.91 -23.05 16.49
CA LEU A 12 -3.30 -24.16 15.75
C LEU A 12 -2.31 -24.95 16.62
N VAL A 13 -1.44 -24.26 17.37
CA VAL A 13 -0.48 -24.89 18.28
C VAL A 13 -1.20 -25.66 19.39
N ALA A 14 -2.26 -25.10 19.97
CA ALA A 14 -3.09 -25.78 20.97
C ALA A 14 -3.71 -27.07 20.41
N LEU A 15 -4.30 -27.05 19.20
CA LEU A 15 -4.86 -28.24 18.56
C LEU A 15 -3.82 -29.36 18.33
N VAL A 16 -2.58 -28.98 17.98
CA VAL A 16 -1.50 -29.93 17.75
C VAL A 16 -1.07 -30.57 19.08
N LEU A 17 -0.90 -29.76 20.13
CA LEU A 17 -0.48 -30.22 21.46
C LEU A 17 -1.55 -31.07 22.17
N THR A 18 -2.84 -30.83 21.91
CA THR A 18 -3.94 -31.61 22.50
C THR A 18 -4.25 -32.90 21.74
N GLY A 19 -3.51 -33.23 20.67
CA GLY A 19 -3.71 -34.48 19.93
C GLY A 19 -4.96 -34.49 19.04
N ALA A 20 -5.44 -33.33 18.59
CA ALA A 20 -6.63 -33.24 17.75
C ALA A 20 -6.48 -34.00 16.42
N ASP A 21 -7.61 -34.54 15.93
CA ASP A 21 -7.70 -35.34 14.70
C ASP A 21 -7.05 -34.65 13.48
N PRO A 22 -6.54 -35.43 12.50
CA PRO A 22 -5.84 -34.90 11.33
C PRO A 22 -6.61 -33.81 10.58
N ALA A 23 -7.94 -33.93 10.53
CA ALA A 23 -8.82 -32.94 9.91
C ALA A 23 -8.80 -31.58 10.62
N GLY A 24 -8.76 -31.56 11.96
CA GLY A 24 -8.69 -30.33 12.75
C GLY A 24 -7.39 -29.57 12.52
N ARG A 25 -6.27 -30.30 12.39
CA ARG A 25 -4.95 -29.72 12.07
C ARG A 25 -4.92 -29.09 10.69
N LEU A 26 -5.54 -29.72 9.69
CA LEU A 26 -5.64 -29.18 8.33
C LEU A 26 -6.45 -27.88 8.30
N ILE A 27 -7.61 -27.85 8.95
CA ILE A 27 -8.48 -26.65 9.01
C ILE A 27 -7.75 -25.50 9.70
N ALA A 28 -7.11 -25.77 10.85
CA ALA A 28 -6.38 -24.75 11.57
C ALA A 28 -5.16 -24.25 10.78
N GLY A 29 -4.48 -25.11 10.03
CA GLY A 29 -3.37 -24.73 9.15
C GLY A 29 -3.82 -23.80 8.02
N ALA A 30 -4.94 -24.14 7.37
CA ALA A 30 -5.54 -23.30 6.33
C ALA A 30 -5.98 -21.94 6.88
N ALA A 31 -6.58 -21.91 8.08
CA ALA A 31 -6.97 -20.67 8.76
C ALA A 31 -5.76 -19.80 9.12
N ALA A 32 -4.69 -20.40 9.65
CA ALA A 32 -3.45 -19.70 9.97
C ALA A 32 -2.77 -19.12 8.72
N LEU A 33 -2.75 -19.86 7.60
CA LEU A 33 -2.27 -19.36 6.32
C LEU A 33 -3.12 -18.20 5.79
N GLY A 34 -4.45 -18.33 5.82
CA GLY A 34 -5.36 -17.27 5.40
C GLY A 34 -5.18 -15.99 6.22
N LEU A 35 -5.07 -16.13 7.54
CA LEU A 35 -4.85 -14.99 8.44
C LEU A 35 -3.43 -14.41 8.31
N GLY A 36 -2.42 -15.25 8.07
CA GLY A 36 -1.06 -14.81 7.75
C GLY A 36 -1.02 -14.01 6.45
N LEU A 37 -1.70 -14.46 5.40
CA LEU A 37 -1.85 -13.74 4.14
C LEU A 37 -2.61 -12.42 4.32
N ALA A 38 -3.69 -12.41 5.11
CA ALA A 38 -4.47 -11.21 5.42
C ALA A 38 -3.67 -10.20 6.25
N ALA A 39 -2.88 -10.66 7.23
CA ALA A 39 -1.98 -9.80 8.00
C ALA A 39 -0.87 -9.25 7.10
N ALA A 40 -0.27 -10.09 6.26
CA ALA A 40 0.75 -9.69 5.29
C ALA A 40 0.22 -8.66 4.29
N SER A 41 -1.00 -8.83 3.79
CA SER A 41 -1.66 -7.86 2.91
C SER A 41 -1.97 -6.55 3.64
N GLY A 42 -2.41 -6.61 4.90
CA GLY A 42 -2.58 -5.44 5.76
C GLY A 42 -1.27 -4.67 5.99
N THR A 43 -0.14 -5.36 6.19
CA THR A 43 1.18 -4.69 6.27
C THR A 43 1.68 -4.14 4.94
N ARG A 44 1.20 -4.66 3.79
CA ARG A 44 1.47 -4.06 2.48
C ARG A 44 0.71 -2.76 2.22
N ALA A 45 -0.25 -2.41 3.09
CA ALA A 45 -0.94 -1.12 3.12
C ALA A 45 -0.15 -0.02 3.87
N ARG A 46 1.15 -0.23 4.14
CA ARG A 46 2.03 0.89 4.53
C ARG A 46 2.05 1.92 3.39
N PRO A 47 1.91 3.23 3.69
CA PRO A 47 1.98 4.28 2.70
C PRO A 47 3.19 4.09 1.80
N ARG A 48 2.93 3.90 0.51
CA ARG A 48 3.91 3.72 -0.55
C ARG A 48 4.39 5.05 -1.11
N LEU A 49 3.79 6.14 -0.67
CA LEU A 49 4.18 7.51 -0.99
C LEU A 49 4.56 8.22 0.30
N GLU A 50 5.76 8.77 0.33
CA GLU A 50 6.26 9.61 1.40
C GLU A 50 6.65 10.95 0.79
N ALA A 51 6.05 12.03 1.28
CA ALA A 51 6.32 13.39 0.82
C ALA A 51 7.12 14.14 1.88
N GLY A 52 8.23 14.74 1.47
CA GLY A 52 9.11 15.53 2.31
C GLY A 52 9.45 16.88 1.69
N PRO A 53 10.18 17.74 2.42
CA PRO A 53 10.60 19.04 1.91
C PRO A 53 11.48 18.93 0.66
N ASP A 54 12.25 17.85 0.52
CA ASP A 54 13.19 17.65 -0.60
C ASP A 54 12.55 16.99 -1.83
N GLY A 55 11.38 16.34 -1.69
CA GLY A 55 10.70 15.65 -2.79
C GLY A 55 9.75 14.53 -2.35
N LEU A 56 9.44 13.66 -3.32
CA LEU A 56 8.57 12.50 -3.17
C LEU A 56 9.36 11.20 -3.20
N THR A 57 9.13 10.33 -2.22
CA THR A 57 9.66 8.97 -2.20
C THR A 57 8.55 7.97 -2.48
N VAL A 58 8.68 7.23 -3.57
CA VAL A 58 7.76 6.15 -3.94
C VAL A 58 8.41 4.81 -3.60
N ARG A 59 7.77 4.05 -2.71
CA ARG A 59 8.17 2.69 -2.32
C ARG A 59 7.17 1.67 -2.83
N ARG A 60 7.58 0.89 -3.82
CA ARG A 60 6.88 -0.30 -4.32
C ARG A 60 7.46 -1.55 -3.66
N LEU A 61 6.76 -2.68 -3.80
CA LEU A 61 7.20 -3.95 -3.24
C LEU A 61 8.56 -4.40 -3.82
N THR A 62 8.86 -3.99 -5.05
CA THR A 62 10.07 -4.37 -5.80
C THR A 62 11.12 -3.28 -5.90
N TRP A 63 10.80 -2.01 -5.61
CA TRP A 63 11.74 -0.89 -5.76
C TRP A 63 11.37 0.30 -4.88
N THR A 64 12.37 1.11 -4.52
CA THR A 64 12.18 2.41 -3.85
C THR A 64 12.93 3.48 -4.64
N ARG A 65 12.29 4.61 -4.97
CA ARG A 65 12.98 5.77 -5.55
C ARG A 65 12.50 7.07 -4.94
N HIS A 66 13.42 8.00 -4.89
CA HIS A 66 13.20 9.37 -4.50
C HIS A 66 13.23 10.27 -5.74
N ALA A 67 12.20 11.09 -5.91
CA ALA A 67 12.06 12.08 -6.96
C ALA A 67 12.01 13.48 -6.32
N PRO A 68 13.01 14.35 -6.56
CA PRO A 68 12.97 15.71 -6.06
C PRO A 68 11.83 16.49 -6.71
N TRP A 69 11.30 17.52 -6.03
CA TRP A 69 10.17 18.31 -6.54
C TRP A 69 10.38 18.90 -7.95
N SER A 70 11.64 19.19 -8.31
CA SER A 70 12.02 19.68 -9.65
C SER A 70 11.80 18.66 -10.78
N ARG A 71 11.66 17.37 -10.45
CA ARG A 71 11.36 16.29 -11.39
C ARG A 71 9.93 15.77 -11.26
N VAL A 72 9.10 16.39 -10.42
CA VAL A 72 7.67 16.11 -10.36
C VAL A 72 7.01 17.05 -11.36
N ASP A 73 6.50 16.50 -12.44
CA ASP A 73 5.90 17.28 -13.51
C ASP A 73 4.45 17.59 -13.18
N GLU A 74 3.65 16.55 -12.98
CA GLU A 74 2.23 16.67 -12.70
C GLU A 74 1.79 15.76 -11.55
N VAL A 75 0.84 16.25 -10.76
CA VAL A 75 0.12 15.48 -9.74
C VAL A 75 -1.36 15.65 -10.06
N ARG A 76 -2.02 14.57 -10.46
CA ARG A 76 -3.42 14.58 -10.88
C ARG A 76 -4.21 13.52 -10.11
N VAL A 77 -5.47 13.80 -9.80
CA VAL A 77 -6.39 12.79 -9.28
C VAL A 77 -7.33 12.34 -10.39
N LEU A 78 -7.46 11.02 -10.54
CA LEU A 78 -8.33 10.38 -11.51
C LEU A 78 -9.45 9.62 -10.80
N HIS A 79 -10.69 10.03 -11.04
CA HIS A 79 -11.88 9.35 -10.55
C HIS A 79 -12.43 8.42 -11.65
N THR A 80 -12.36 7.10 -11.44
CA THR A 80 -12.98 6.13 -12.35
C THR A 80 -14.20 5.49 -11.71
N ARG A 81 -15.29 5.37 -12.46
CA ARG A 81 -16.49 4.61 -12.05
C ARG A 81 -16.64 3.38 -12.95
N ARG A 82 -16.49 2.18 -12.39
CA ARG A 82 -16.80 0.91 -13.07
C ARG A 82 -17.64 0.02 -12.17
N LEU A 83 -18.73 -0.53 -12.71
CA LEU A 83 -19.60 -1.51 -12.05
C LEU A 83 -20.10 -1.05 -10.66
N GLY A 84 -20.55 0.20 -10.54
CA GLY A 84 -21.05 0.75 -9.28
C GLY A 84 -19.97 0.99 -8.21
N ARG A 85 -18.69 0.74 -8.49
CA ARG A 85 -17.57 1.13 -7.64
C ARG A 85 -16.90 2.39 -8.20
N SER A 86 -16.76 3.40 -7.34
CA SER A 86 -15.87 4.53 -7.57
C SER A 86 -14.47 4.16 -7.06
N SER A 87 -13.47 4.23 -7.93
CA SER A 87 -12.07 4.15 -7.54
C SER A 87 -11.43 5.51 -7.82
N THR A 88 -10.89 6.13 -6.77
CA THR A 88 -10.05 7.33 -6.89
C THR A 88 -8.59 6.88 -6.95
N LEU A 89 -7.83 7.45 -7.88
CA LEU A 89 -6.43 7.13 -8.13
C LEU A 89 -5.63 8.44 -8.15
N LEU A 90 -4.46 8.47 -7.53
CA LEU A 90 -3.49 9.54 -7.65
C LEU A 90 -2.49 9.20 -8.75
N GLU A 91 -2.34 10.08 -9.71
CA GLU A 91 -1.42 10.00 -10.84
C GLU A 91 -0.27 10.99 -10.61
N LEU A 92 0.94 10.47 -10.59
CA LEU A 92 2.18 11.23 -10.41
C LEU A 92 3.02 11.06 -11.67
N ASP A 93 3.29 12.15 -12.36
CA ASP A 93 4.22 12.15 -13.47
C ASP A 93 5.60 12.60 -12.99
N LEU A 94 6.58 11.71 -13.09
CA LEU A 94 7.92 11.88 -12.56
C LEU A 94 8.95 11.75 -13.68
N ARG A 95 9.89 12.68 -13.75
CA ARG A 95 11.09 12.55 -14.59
C ARG A 95 12.14 11.70 -13.89
N ASP A 96 12.58 10.62 -14.55
CA ASP A 96 13.65 9.75 -14.06
C ASP A 96 15.03 10.39 -14.26
N VAL A 97 16.05 9.84 -13.60
CA VAL A 97 17.45 10.31 -13.67
C VAL A 97 18.00 10.23 -15.09
N ASP A 98 17.53 9.25 -15.88
CA ASP A 98 17.93 9.05 -17.28
C ASP A 98 17.12 9.93 -18.26
N GLY A 99 16.27 10.83 -17.76
CA GLY A 99 15.44 11.73 -18.57
C GLY A 99 14.15 11.12 -19.13
N GLY A 100 13.84 9.87 -18.79
CA GLY A 100 12.57 9.24 -19.16
C GLY A 100 11.41 9.72 -18.30
N GLU A 101 10.25 9.94 -18.90
CA GLU A 101 8.99 10.21 -18.22
C GLU A 101 8.46 8.93 -17.56
N ARG A 102 7.90 9.04 -16.35
CA ARG A 102 7.38 7.90 -15.60
C ARG A 102 6.10 8.23 -14.87
N LEU A 103 5.04 7.61 -15.38
CA LEU A 103 3.73 7.63 -14.76
C LEU A 103 3.62 6.65 -13.59
N VAL A 104 3.31 7.16 -12.41
CA VAL A 104 3.03 6.37 -11.20
C VAL A 104 1.58 6.60 -10.78
N ILE A 105 0.77 5.55 -10.92
CA ILE A 105 -0.63 5.55 -10.45
C ILE A 105 -0.69 4.84 -9.10
N LEU A 106 -1.29 5.49 -8.11
CA LEU A 106 -1.45 5.02 -6.73
C LEU A 106 -2.92 5.05 -6.31
N GLY A 107 -3.42 3.95 -5.77
CA GLY A 107 -4.77 3.90 -5.18
C GLY A 107 -4.80 4.13 -3.67
N ARG A 108 -6.00 4.30 -3.11
CA ARG A 108 -6.23 4.39 -1.64
C ARG A 108 -5.45 3.36 -0.78
N PRO A 109 -5.40 2.04 -1.10
CA PRO A 109 -4.65 1.08 -0.27
C PRO A 109 -3.13 1.27 -0.33
N GLU A 110 -2.62 1.95 -1.35
CA GLU A 110 -1.19 2.24 -1.49
C GLU A 110 -0.81 3.57 -0.81
N LEU A 111 -1.73 4.53 -0.80
CA LEU A 111 -1.55 5.82 -0.12
C LEU A 111 -1.81 5.72 1.39
N GLY A 112 -2.70 4.82 1.81
CA GLY A 112 -3.16 4.73 3.20
C GLY A 112 -4.17 5.81 3.59
N ALA A 113 -4.49 6.74 2.69
CA ALA A 113 -5.43 7.85 2.84
C ALA A 113 -6.21 8.07 1.52
N ASP A 114 -7.20 8.97 1.55
CA ASP A 114 -7.93 9.35 0.34
C ASP A 114 -7.00 10.05 -0.68
N PRO A 115 -6.96 9.64 -1.96
CA PRO A 115 -6.15 10.30 -2.97
C PRO A 115 -6.43 11.80 -3.14
N ASP A 116 -7.67 12.26 -2.92
CA ASP A 116 -8.01 13.69 -3.01
C ASP A 116 -7.34 14.48 -1.87
N GLU A 117 -7.40 13.98 -0.63
CA GLU A 117 -6.72 14.57 0.54
C GLU A 117 -5.20 14.56 0.36
N VAL A 118 -4.64 13.48 -0.19
CA VAL A 118 -3.19 13.40 -0.46
C VAL A 118 -2.77 14.42 -1.50
N ALA A 119 -3.54 14.61 -2.57
CA ALA A 119 -3.23 15.61 -3.60
C ALA A 119 -3.20 17.03 -3.04
N GLU A 120 -4.13 17.37 -2.13
CA GLU A 120 -4.15 18.65 -1.44
C GLU A 120 -2.89 18.87 -0.59
N VAL A 121 -2.49 17.86 0.19
CA VAL A 121 -1.26 17.92 1.00
C VAL A 121 -0.01 18.06 0.11
N LEU A 122 0.05 17.33 -1.01
CA LEU A 122 1.15 17.44 -1.95
C LEU A 122 1.24 18.83 -2.59
N ALA A 123 0.09 19.45 -2.91
CA ALA A 123 0.04 20.80 -3.44
C ALA A 123 0.60 21.82 -2.43
N GLY A 124 0.37 21.63 -1.13
CA GLY A 124 0.93 22.48 -0.07
C GLY A 124 2.44 22.31 0.15
N LEU A 125 2.98 21.11 -0.12
CA LEU A 125 4.40 20.82 0.03
C LEU A 125 5.24 21.18 -1.20
N ARG A 126 4.62 21.20 -2.40
CA ARG A 126 5.30 21.53 -3.64
C ARG A 126 5.69 23.02 -3.62
N PRO A 127 7.00 23.35 -3.76
CA PRO A 127 7.39 24.75 -3.90
C PRO A 127 6.80 25.32 -5.20
N ALA A 128 6.25 26.54 -5.12
CA ALA A 128 5.67 27.22 -6.26
C ALA A 128 6.69 27.28 -7.42
N PRO A 129 6.28 26.98 -8.66
CA PRO A 129 7.17 27.12 -9.81
C PRO A 129 7.65 28.57 -9.88
N ARG A 130 8.98 28.76 -9.80
CA ARG A 130 9.61 30.05 -10.08
C ARG A 130 9.76 30.25 -11.58
#